data_AF-M2V6C5-F1
#
_entry.id   AF-M2V6C5-F1
#
_cell.length_a   1.000
_cell.length_b   1.000
_cell.length_c   1.000
_cell.angle_alpha   90.00
_cell.angle_beta   90.00
_cell.angle_gamma   90.00
#
_symmetry.space_group_name_H-M   'P 1'
#
loop_
_entity.id
_entity.type
_entity.pdbx_description
1 polymer ?
#
loop_
_entity_poly.entity_id
_entity_poly.type
_entity_poly.pdbx_seq_one_letter_code
_entity_poly.pdbx_strand_id
1 'polypeptide(L)'
;MARMANRTQREEIAKAQRFLLEWYGVAHVPQIPPAGQRQIQALMYESPGANFDRAFLANFSNHHYLALGPSQDCRVKFDLKHEELKHYCEGIVQAQTRQINDMRGQLCERFRVCDYQPYK
;
A
#
# COMPACT_ATOMS: atom_id res chain seq x y z
N MET A 1 -8.53 -10.72 -3.65
CA MET A 1 -7.47 -9.81 -3.16
C MET A 1 -7.76 -8.34 -3.45
N ALA A 2 -7.77 -7.89 -4.71
CA ALA A 2 -7.82 -6.45 -5.07
C ALA A 2 -8.96 -5.65 -4.41
N ARG A 3 -10.20 -6.21 -4.35
CA ARG A 3 -11.33 -5.56 -3.67
C ARG A 3 -11.08 -5.33 -2.18
N MET A 4 -10.50 -6.31 -1.49
CA MET A 4 -10.18 -6.18 -0.06
C MET A 4 -9.05 -5.17 0.15
N ALA A 5 -8.00 -5.22 -0.66
CA ALA A 5 -6.89 -4.27 -0.57
C ALA A 5 -7.36 -2.82 -0.81
N ASN A 6 -8.22 -2.60 -1.82
CA ASN A 6 -8.82 -1.30 -2.07
C ASN A 6 -9.68 -0.81 -0.89
N ARG A 7 -10.52 -1.69 -0.33
CA ARG A 7 -11.34 -1.36 0.85
C ARG A 7 -10.46 -0.95 2.03
N THR A 8 -9.46 -1.76 2.39
CA THR A 8 -8.56 -1.49 3.51
C THR A 8 -7.83 -0.16 3.33
N GLN A 9 -7.25 0.11 2.16
CA GLN A 9 -6.57 1.38 1.91
C GLN A 9 -7.50 2.59 1.99
N ARG A 10 -8.76 2.48 1.53
CA ARG A 10 -9.73 3.58 1.67
C ARG A 10 -10.09 3.85 3.12
N GLU A 11 -10.21 2.81 3.94
CA GLU A 11 -10.41 2.94 5.38
C GLU A 11 -9.19 3.57 6.07
N GLU A 12 -7.97 3.21 5.64
CA GLU A 12 -6.72 3.80 6.13
C GLU A 12 -6.59 5.29 5.77
N ILE A 13 -6.95 5.68 4.53
CA ILE A 13 -6.99 7.08 4.09
C ILE A 13 -7.98 7.86 4.94
N ALA A 14 -9.20 7.36 5.10
CA ALA A 14 -10.23 8.04 5.89
C ALA A 14 -9.80 8.23 7.35
N LYS A 15 -9.07 7.26 7.93
CA LYS A 15 -8.53 7.38 9.29
C LYS A 15 -7.41 8.42 9.37
N ALA A 16 -6.46 8.43 8.44
CA ALA A 16 -5.40 9.45 8.41
C ALA A 16 -5.96 10.87 8.23
N GLN A 17 -6.99 11.04 7.40
CA GLN A 17 -7.66 12.33 7.23
C GLN A 17 -8.35 12.79 8.52
N ARG A 18 -8.99 11.88 9.27
CA ARG A 18 -9.55 12.20 10.59
C ARG A 18 -8.49 12.61 11.59
N PHE A 19 -7.36 11.91 11.65
CA PHE A 19 -6.24 12.29 12.51
C PHE A 19 -5.75 13.72 12.22
N LEU A 20 -5.56 14.06 10.94
CA LEU A 20 -5.13 15.42 10.56
C LEU A 20 -6.16 16.49 10.96
N LEU A 21 -7.45 16.20 10.77
CA LEU A 21 -8.52 17.13 11.09
C LEU A 21 -8.71 17.29 12.62
N GLU A 22 -8.78 16.19 13.35
CA GLU A 22 -9.12 16.19 14.78
C GLU A 22 -7.94 16.66 15.64
N TRP A 23 -6.71 16.26 15.31
CA TRP A 23 -5.54 16.59 16.12
C TRP A 23 -4.93 17.95 15.76
N TYR A 24 -5.08 18.39 14.51
CA TYR A 24 -4.40 19.59 14.02
C TYR A 24 -5.30 20.59 13.28
N GLY A 25 -6.60 20.30 13.10
CA GLY A 25 -7.49 21.15 12.33
C GLY A 25 -7.19 21.17 10.82
N VAL A 26 -6.40 20.21 10.32
CA VAL A 26 -5.94 20.18 8.93
C VAL A 26 -6.86 19.30 8.09
N ALA A 27 -7.63 19.92 7.20
CA ALA A 27 -8.36 19.22 6.15
C ALA A 27 -7.43 18.91 4.97
N HIS A 28 -6.96 17.67 4.85
CA HIS A 28 -6.08 17.24 3.77
C HIS A 28 -6.77 16.25 2.82
N VAL A 29 -6.58 16.46 1.51
CA VAL A 29 -6.99 15.52 0.46
C VAL A 29 -5.71 14.97 -0.20
N PRO A 30 -5.43 13.66 -0.06
CA PRO A 30 -4.22 13.07 -0.62
C PRO A 30 -4.24 13.18 -2.15
N GLN A 31 -3.10 13.59 -2.70
CA GLN A 31 -2.88 13.68 -4.15
C GLN A 31 -1.99 12.52 -4.60
N ILE A 32 -2.20 12.05 -5.83
CA ILE A 32 -1.33 11.04 -6.42
C ILE A 32 -0.02 11.71 -6.86
N PRO A 33 1.14 11.31 -6.32
CA PRO A 33 2.41 11.89 -6.73
C PRO A 33 2.78 11.42 -8.16
N PRO A 34 3.66 12.14 -8.87
CA PRO A 34 4.06 11.76 -10.23
C PRO A 34 4.58 10.31 -10.37
N ALA A 35 5.25 9.79 -9.33
CA ALA A 35 5.69 8.40 -9.29
C ALA A 35 4.50 7.41 -9.29
N GLY A 36 3.46 7.70 -8.50
CA GLY A 36 2.23 6.91 -8.48
C GLY A 36 1.48 6.99 -9.82
N GLN A 37 1.45 8.17 -10.44
CA GLN A 37 0.83 8.35 -11.75
C GLN A 37 1.49 7.48 -12.83
N ARG A 38 2.83 7.37 -12.82
CA ARG A 38 3.57 6.49 -13.74
C ARG A 38 3.26 5.01 -13.51
N GLN A 39 3.11 4.58 -12.26
CA GLN A 39 2.74 3.21 -11.92
C GLN A 39 1.33 2.86 -12.43
N ILE A 40 0.37 3.77 -12.24
CA ILE A 40 -1.00 3.63 -12.77
C ILE A 40 -0.96 3.54 -14.31
N GLN A 41 -0.24 4.46 -14.95
CA GLN A 41 -0.14 4.52 -16.39
C GLN A 41 0.50 3.25 -16.98
N ALA A 42 1.52 2.68 -16.32
CA ALA A 42 2.11 1.41 -16.73
C ALA A 42 1.06 0.29 -16.79
N LEU A 43 0.16 0.21 -15.80
CA LEU A 43 -0.92 -0.78 -15.78
C LEU A 43 -2.01 -0.52 -16.81
N MET A 44 -2.28 0.74 -17.16
CA MET A 44 -3.30 1.10 -18.15
C MET A 44 -2.93 0.69 -19.59
N TYR A 45 -1.64 0.55 -19.89
CA TYR A 45 -1.17 0.11 -21.21
C TYR A 45 -1.01 -1.41 -21.31
N GLU A 46 -1.18 -2.15 -20.22
CA GLU A 46 -1.12 -3.60 -20.25
C GLU A 46 -2.36 -4.20 -20.91
N SER A 47 -2.14 -5.28 -21.66
CA SER A 47 -3.25 -6.04 -22.21
C SER A 47 -4.06 -6.73 -21.10
N PRO A 48 -5.40 -6.70 -21.14
CA PRO A 48 -6.22 -7.38 -20.15
C PRO A 48 -5.89 -8.86 -20.01
N GLY A 49 -6.15 -9.42 -18.82
CA GLY A 49 -5.90 -10.83 -18.53
C GLY A 49 -4.50 -11.06 -17.94
N ALA A 50 -3.79 -12.08 -18.44
CA ALA A 50 -2.56 -12.57 -17.80
C ALA A 50 -1.45 -11.51 -17.71
N ASN A 51 -1.29 -10.65 -18.73
CA ASN A 51 -0.27 -9.60 -18.74
C ASN A 51 -0.57 -8.53 -17.69
N PHE A 52 -1.81 -8.02 -17.69
CA PHE A 52 -2.28 -7.11 -16.64
C PHE A 52 -2.13 -7.71 -15.24
N ASP A 53 -2.55 -8.96 -15.03
CA ASP A 53 -2.48 -9.61 -13.72
C ASP A 53 -1.02 -9.71 -13.23
N ARG A 54 -0.10 -10.14 -14.09
CA ARG A 54 1.33 -10.24 -13.75
C ARG A 54 1.91 -8.86 -13.41
N ALA A 55 1.62 -7.86 -14.24
CA ALA A 55 2.09 -6.49 -14.02
C ALA A 55 1.50 -5.89 -12.74
N PHE A 56 0.21 -6.09 -12.49
CA PHE A 56 -0.48 -5.64 -11.29
C PHE A 56 0.13 -6.24 -10.03
N LEU A 57 0.32 -7.57 -9.98
CA LEU A 57 0.88 -8.24 -8.80
C LEU A 57 2.30 -7.75 -8.49
N ALA A 58 3.15 -7.60 -9.51
CA ALA A 58 4.51 -7.09 -9.32
C ALA A 58 4.48 -5.62 -8.87
N ASN A 59 3.79 -4.75 -9.62
CA ASN A 59 3.76 -3.32 -9.34
C ASN A 59 3.15 -3.00 -7.97
N PHE A 60 2.04 -3.66 -7.63
CA PHE A 60 1.33 -3.41 -6.36
C PHE A 60 2.06 -4.03 -5.16
N SER A 61 2.77 -5.15 -5.35
CA SER A 61 3.70 -5.66 -4.34
C SER A 61 4.83 -4.67 -4.05
N ASN A 62 5.35 -4.01 -5.10
CA ASN A 62 6.36 -2.96 -4.94
C ASN A 62 5.82 -1.72 -4.23
N HIS A 63 4.63 -1.26 -4.63
CA HIS A 63 3.92 -0.15 -3.99
C HIS A 63 3.74 -0.40 -2.49
N HIS A 64 3.31 -1.61 -2.11
CA HIS A 64 3.15 -1.96 -0.70
C HIS A 64 4.46 -1.98 0.07
N TYR A 65 5.53 -2.47 -0.54
CA TYR A 65 6.85 -2.47 0.09
C TYR A 65 7.36 -1.06 0.38
N LEU A 66 7.15 -0.12 -0.55
CA LEU A 66 7.53 1.28 -0.36
C LEU A 66 6.77 1.95 0.79
N ALA A 67 5.52 1.53 1.06
CA ALA A 67 4.74 2.02 2.19
C ALA A 67 5.25 1.49 3.55
N LEU A 68 5.93 0.34 3.59
CA LEU A 68 6.41 -0.23 4.85
C LEU A 68 7.44 0.66 5.55
N GLY A 69 8.31 1.35 4.81
CA GLY A 69 9.33 2.23 5.41
C GLY A 69 8.71 3.36 6.26
N PRO A 70 7.88 4.24 5.66
CA PRO A 70 7.17 5.27 6.40
C PRO A 70 6.28 4.73 7.54
N SER A 71 5.62 3.59 7.33
CA SER A 71 4.79 2.98 8.37
C SER A 71 5.61 2.40 9.53
N GLN A 72 6.81 1.87 9.28
CA GLN A 72 7.73 1.43 10.33
C GLN A 72 8.23 2.62 11.16
N ASP A 73 8.64 3.70 10.48
CA ASP A 73 9.05 4.94 11.13
C ASP A 73 7.92 5.50 12.01
N CYS A 74 6.69 5.49 11.51
CA CYS A 74 5.52 5.95 12.23
C CYS A 74 5.29 5.19 13.56
N ARG A 75 5.56 3.87 13.60
CA ARG A 75 5.39 3.04 14.82
C ARG A 75 6.28 3.48 15.99
N VAL A 76 7.37 4.19 15.71
CA VAL A 76 8.36 4.59 16.72
C VAL A 76 8.46 6.12 16.89
N LYS A 77 7.89 6.89 15.96
CA LYS A 77 7.88 8.36 15.97
C LYS A 77 6.55 8.97 16.43
N PHE A 78 5.65 8.18 17.01
CA PHE A 78 4.41 8.68 17.61
C PHE A 78 4.68 9.36 18.96
N ASP A 79 3.86 10.33 19.34
CA ASP A 79 3.85 10.88 20.70
C ASP A 79 2.76 10.22 21.55
N LEU A 80 2.88 10.31 22.88
CA LEU A 80 1.93 9.67 23.81
C LEU A 80 0.49 10.19 23.68
N LYS A 81 0.28 11.40 23.15
CA LYS A 81 -1.07 11.97 22.96
C LYS A 81 -1.76 11.37 21.73
N HIS A 82 -0.99 10.78 20.82
CA HIS A 82 -1.46 10.18 19.59
C HIS A 82 -1.15 8.68 19.51
N GLU A 83 -1.40 7.93 20.60
CA GLU A 83 -1.17 6.47 20.63
C GLU A 83 -1.93 5.73 19.51
N GLU A 84 -3.10 6.21 19.11
CA GLU A 84 -3.86 5.65 17.98
C GLU A 84 -3.06 5.66 16.66
N LEU A 85 -2.10 6.57 16.50
CA LEU A 85 -1.20 6.62 15.34
C LEU A 85 -0.31 5.37 15.27
N LYS A 86 0.17 4.89 16.42
CA LYS A 86 0.96 3.65 16.51
C LYS A 86 0.14 2.47 16.00
N HIS A 87 -1.09 2.30 16.49
CA HIS A 87 -1.96 1.19 16.07
C HIS A 87 -2.36 1.27 14.60
N TYR A 88 -2.59 2.48 14.08
CA TYR A 88 -2.81 2.71 12.67
C TYR A 88 -1.62 2.22 11.82
N CYS A 89 -0.39 2.59 12.21
CA CYS A 89 0.81 2.23 11.48
C CYS A 89 1.19 0.75 11.64
N GLU A 90 0.93 0.14 12.80
CA GLU A 90 1.01 -1.32 12.98
C GLU A 90 0.03 -2.06 12.06
N GLY A 91 -1.20 -1.56 11.94
CA GLY A 91 -2.22 -2.10 11.04
C GLY A 91 -1.76 -2.10 9.58
N ILE A 92 -1.21 -0.98 9.10
CA ILE A 92 -0.67 -0.87 7.74
C ILE A 92 0.46 -1.87 7.51
N VAL A 93 1.46 -1.91 8.41
CA VAL A 93 2.60 -2.85 8.28
C VAL A 93 2.10 -4.29 8.19
N GLN A 94 1.18 -4.69 9.07
CA GLN A 94 0.63 -6.04 9.08
C GLN A 94 -0.16 -6.35 7.81
N ALA A 95 -1.07 -5.46 7.40
CA ALA A 95 -1.92 -5.66 6.23
C ALA A 95 -1.10 -5.72 4.94
N GLN A 96 -0.21 -4.75 4.74
CA GLN A 96 0.58 -4.66 3.52
C GLN A 96 1.65 -5.74 3.43
N THR A 97 2.24 -6.19 4.55
CA THR A 97 3.14 -7.36 4.56
C THR A 97 2.42 -8.63 4.11
N ARG A 98 1.19 -8.88 4.61
CA ARG A 98 0.38 -10.03 4.15
C ARG A 98 0.07 -9.93 2.65
N GLN A 99 -0.35 -8.74 2.19
CA GLN A 99 -0.67 -8.52 0.78
C GLN A 99 0.55 -8.69 -0.15
N ILE A 100 1.74 -8.26 0.27
CA ILE A 100 3.00 -8.54 -0.44
C ILE A 100 3.20 -10.04 -0.60
N ASN A 101 3.07 -10.81 0.48
CA ASN A 101 3.24 -12.26 0.43
C ASN A 101 2.18 -12.93 -0.46
N ASP A 102 0.92 -12.50 -0.38
CA ASP A 102 -0.15 -13.02 -1.23
C ASP A 102 0.13 -12.76 -2.73
N MET A 103 0.63 -11.57 -3.07
CA MET A 103 0.96 -11.22 -4.45
C MET A 103 2.18 -11.98 -4.97
N ARG A 104 3.22 -12.13 -4.12
CA ARG A 104 4.40 -12.95 -4.43
C ARG A 104 4.04 -14.42 -4.63
N GLY A 105 3.17 -14.97 -3.78
CA GLY A 105 2.62 -16.32 -3.93
C GLY A 105 1.92 -16.47 -5.29
N GLN A 106 1.06 -15.52 -5.65
CA GLN A 106 0.36 -15.56 -6.94
C GLN A 106 1.29 -15.40 -8.15
N LEU A 107 2.35 -14.59 -8.03
CA LEU A 107 3.38 -14.49 -9.06
C LEU A 107 4.09 -15.84 -9.29
N CYS A 108 4.40 -16.57 -8.21
CA CYS A 108 4.98 -17.90 -8.30
C CYS A 108 3.99 -18.92 -8.89
N GLU A 109 2.80 -19.02 -8.31
CA GLU A 109 1.80 -20.05 -8.64
C GLU A 109 1.28 -19.90 -10.08
N ARG A 110 0.98 -18.66 -10.50
CA ARG A 110 0.29 -18.40 -11.77
C ARG A 110 1.24 -18.05 -12.91
N PHE A 111 2.41 -17.50 -12.60
CA PHE A 111 3.36 -16.97 -13.60
C PHE A 111 4.78 -17.51 -13.46
N ARG A 112 5.02 -18.44 -12.53
CA ARG A 112 6.34 -19.05 -12.26
C ARG A 112 7.44 -18.05 -11.89
N VAL A 113 7.08 -16.87 -11.41
CA VAL A 113 8.01 -15.85 -10.89
C VAL A 113 8.11 -15.99 -9.36
N CYS A 114 8.89 -16.95 -8.90
CA CYS A 114 8.90 -17.37 -7.49
C CYS A 114 9.89 -16.62 -6.60
N ASP A 115 10.90 -16.02 -7.19
CA ASP A 115 11.97 -15.26 -6.53
C ASP A 115 11.70 -13.76 -6.52
N TYR A 116 10.50 -13.32 -6.93
CA TYR A 116 10.15 -11.90 -6.96
C TYR A 116 10.39 -11.25 -5.60
N GLN A 117 11.24 -10.23 -5.60
CA GLN A 117 11.46 -9.34 -4.47
C GLN A 117 10.98 -7.93 -4.86
N PRO A 118 10.13 -7.31 -4.04
CA PRO A 118 9.91 -5.87 -4.12
C PRO A 118 11.24 -5.12 -3.97
N TYR A 119 11.41 -4.03 -4.68
CA TYR A 119 12.62 -3.22 -4.68
C TYR A 119 12.31 -1.74 -4.36
N LYS A 120 13.35 -0.99 -4.02
CA LYS A 120 13.25 0.46 -3.84
C LYS A 120 13.48 1.18 -5.16
#